data_AF-A0A9J6E4G5-F1
#
_entry.id   AF-A0A9J6E4G5-F1
#
_cell.length_a   1.000
_cell.length_b   1.000
_cell.length_c   1.000
_cell.angle_alpha   90.00
_cell.angle_beta   90.00
_cell.angle_gamma   90.00
#
_symmetry.space_group_name_H-M   'P 1'
#
loop_
_entity.id
_entity.type
_entity.pdbx_description
1 polymer ?
#
loop_
_entity_poly.entity_id
_entity_poly.type
_entity_poly.pdbx_seq_one_letter_code
_entity_poly.pdbx_strand_id
1 'polypeptide(L)'
;MNSFWTFISCENVCDTLLNLVFRTLSTIDVDGLSVFFPYDYIYPEQYAYMLQLKQCLDAKGHGVLEMPSGTGKTVTLLSLILAYQKANPAMISKLLYCSRTLPEIEKVVEELRRLLEHYKRETGEDMGLLGLCLTSRKNLCIHPQLWKFRNRPTSREARGPLLDTRR
;
A
#
# COMPACT_ATOMS: atom_id res chain seq x y z
N MET A 1 57.20 19.92 8.58
CA MET A 1 55.75 19.77 8.35
C MET A 1 55.42 18.30 8.59
N ASN A 2 55.43 17.93 9.87
CA ASN A 2 54.23 17.65 10.67
C ASN A 2 53.56 16.35 10.18
N SER A 3 53.97 15.20 10.74
CA SER A 3 53.39 14.58 11.95
C SER A 3 52.10 13.84 11.58
N PHE A 4 51.84 12.59 11.95
CA PHE A 4 52.50 11.65 12.85
C PHE A 4 51.80 10.31 12.59
N TRP A 5 52.56 9.22 12.66
CA TRP A 5 52.04 7.85 12.73
C TRP A 5 50.98 7.74 13.85
N THR A 6 50.03 6.82 13.86
CA THR A 6 50.30 5.46 14.36
C THR A 6 49.03 4.61 14.26
N PHE A 7 49.25 3.39 13.78
CA PHE A 7 48.37 2.23 13.76
C PHE A 7 48.53 1.50 15.12
N ILE A 8 47.51 1.38 15.98
CA ILE A 8 47.45 0.32 17.03
C ILE A 8 45.98 -0.13 17.21
N SER A 9 45.76 -1.38 16.81
CA SER A 9 44.85 -2.39 17.37
C SER A 9 43.45 -2.00 17.85
N CYS A 10 42.47 -2.46 17.09
CA CYS A 10 41.56 -3.46 17.65
C CYS A 10 41.17 -4.45 16.54
N GLU A 11 41.93 -5.55 16.46
CA GLU A 11 41.46 -6.80 15.88
C GLU A 11 40.13 -7.18 16.58
N ASN A 12 39.13 -7.63 15.81
CA ASN A 12 37.84 -8.20 16.22
C ASN A 12 36.57 -7.31 16.31
N VAL A 13 36.41 -6.25 15.51
CA VAL A 13 35.07 -5.63 15.32
C VAL A 13 34.75 -5.22 13.86
N CYS A 14 35.56 -5.60 12.86
CA CYS A 14 35.28 -5.20 11.47
C CYS A 14 34.47 -6.23 10.65
N ASP A 15 34.32 -7.47 11.11
CA ASP A 15 33.46 -8.47 10.44
C ASP A 15 32.00 -8.48 10.92
N THR A 16 31.69 -7.81 12.02
CA THR A 16 30.31 -7.70 12.54
C THR A 16 29.59 -6.45 12.03
N LEU A 17 30.31 -5.40 11.60
CA LEU A 17 29.71 -4.16 11.11
C LEU A 17 29.36 -4.19 9.62
N LEU A 18 30.05 -4.99 8.80
CA LEU A 18 29.67 -5.22 7.40
C LEU A 18 28.42 -6.12 7.27
N ASN A 19 28.10 -6.91 8.30
CA ASN A 19 26.85 -7.69 8.37
C ASN A 19 25.68 -6.94 9.06
N LEU A 20 25.95 -5.78 9.68
CA LEU A 20 24.92 -4.98 10.35
C LEU A 20 24.39 -3.84 9.47
N VAL A 21 25.15 -3.38 8.47
CA VAL A 21 24.69 -2.34 7.52
C VAL A 21 23.94 -2.93 6.31
N PHE A 22 24.12 -4.22 6.01
CA PHE A 22 23.35 -4.91 4.96
C PHE A 22 22.00 -5.47 5.43
N ARG A 23 21.68 -5.35 6.72
CA ARG A 23 20.38 -5.74 7.25
C ARG A 23 19.44 -4.54 7.24
N THR A 24 18.45 -4.65 6.34
CA THR A 24 17.09 -4.09 6.44
C THR A 24 17.00 -2.58 6.58
N LEU A 25 16.85 -1.86 5.47
CA LEU A 25 16.16 -0.55 5.43
C LEU A 25 15.85 -0.23 3.95
N SER A 26 14.76 -0.78 3.41
CA SER A 26 14.22 -0.39 2.09
C SER A 26 13.46 0.95 2.18
N THR A 27 14.09 1.93 2.84
CA THR A 27 13.58 3.30 2.96
C THR A 27 14.03 4.12 1.77
N ILE A 28 13.07 4.68 1.07
CA ILE A 28 13.26 5.49 -0.13
C ILE A 28 12.96 6.94 0.24
N ASP A 29 13.85 7.86 -0.09
CA ASP A 29 13.61 9.29 0.08
C ASP A 29 12.91 9.87 -1.16
N VAL A 30 11.68 10.33 -0.96
CA VAL A 30 10.87 10.99 -2.00
C VAL A 30 10.65 12.43 -1.59
N ASP A 31 11.55 13.32 -2.02
CA ASP A 31 11.47 14.77 -1.81
C ASP A 31 11.29 15.14 -0.32
N GLY A 32 12.13 14.54 0.53
CA GLY A 32 12.16 14.76 1.98
C GLY A 32 11.21 13.87 2.79
N LEU A 33 10.54 12.90 2.15
CA LEU A 33 9.67 11.93 2.79
C LEU A 33 10.31 10.54 2.78
N SER A 34 10.59 9.98 3.97
CA SER A 34 11.08 8.60 4.11
C SER A 34 9.94 7.60 3.95
N VAL A 35 9.92 6.89 2.82
CA VAL A 35 8.90 5.89 2.49
C VAL A 35 9.46 4.49 2.66
N PHE A 36 8.75 3.62 3.40
CA PHE A 36 9.12 2.22 3.50
C PHE A 36 8.46 1.42 2.38
N PHE A 37 9.28 0.70 1.61
CA PHE A 37 8.81 -0.11 0.51
C PHE A 37 9.00 -1.61 0.83
N PRO A 38 7.97 -2.46 0.71
CA PRO A 38 8.04 -3.85 1.14
C PRO A 38 8.82 -4.78 0.20
N TYR A 39 9.42 -4.25 -0.87
CA TYR A 39 10.25 -5.00 -1.82
C TYR A 39 11.66 -4.44 -1.88
N ASP A 40 12.63 -5.28 -2.22
CA ASP A 40 14.05 -4.92 -2.27
C ASP A 40 14.41 -4.00 -3.46
N TYR A 41 13.55 -3.96 -4.48
CA TYR A 41 13.80 -3.19 -5.71
C TYR A 41 12.62 -2.28 -6.05
N ILE A 42 12.92 -1.04 -6.43
CA ILE A 42 11.97 -0.06 -6.97
C ILE A 42 12.34 0.27 -8.41
N TYR A 43 11.35 0.31 -9.28
CA TYR A 43 11.52 0.75 -10.67
C TYR A 43 11.56 2.29 -10.75
N PRO A 44 12.35 2.87 -11.66
CA PRO A 44 12.43 4.32 -11.81
C PRO A 44 11.08 4.97 -12.14
N GLU A 45 10.20 4.28 -12.86
CA GLU A 45 8.83 4.73 -13.16
C GLU A 45 7.96 4.79 -11.90
N GLN A 46 8.17 3.87 -10.95
CA GLN A 46 7.48 3.90 -9.65
C GLN A 46 7.94 5.11 -8.83
N TYR A 47 9.24 5.39 -8.83
CA TYR A 47 9.78 6.57 -8.13
C TYR A 47 9.21 7.87 -8.71
N ALA A 48 9.20 8.01 -10.05
CA ALA A 48 8.62 9.16 -10.71
C ALA A 48 7.13 9.34 -10.36
N TYR A 49 6.37 8.24 -10.29
CA TYR A 49 4.98 8.26 -9.85
C TYR A 49 4.83 8.75 -8.41
N MET A 50 5.68 8.29 -7.49
CA MET A 50 5.67 8.73 -6.09
C MET A 50 5.94 10.23 -5.97
N LEU A 51 6.89 10.75 -6.74
CA LEU A 51 7.21 12.17 -6.75
C LEU A 51 6.01 13.02 -7.22
N GLN A 52 5.39 12.64 -8.34
CA GLN A 52 4.22 13.35 -8.87
C GLN A 52 3.02 13.27 -7.93
N LEU A 53 2.80 12.10 -7.31
CA LEU A 53 1.73 11.91 -6.34
C LEU A 53 1.96 12.76 -5.08
N LYS A 54 3.19 12.82 -4.57
CA LYS A 54 3.54 13.69 -3.43
C LYS A 54 3.27 15.15 -3.74
N GLN A 55 3.69 15.63 -4.92
CA GLN A 55 3.41 17.00 -5.36
C GLN A 55 1.91 17.30 -5.41
N CYS A 56 1.09 16.34 -5.87
CA CYS A 56 -0.37 16.48 -5.87
C CYS A 56 -0.95 16.59 -4.45
N LEU A 57 -0.43 15.78 -3.50
CA LEU A 57 -0.85 15.80 -2.09
C LEU A 57 -0.45 17.12 -1.41
N ASP A 58 0.79 17.59 -1.63
CA ASP A 58 1.32 18.84 -1.08
C ASP A 58 0.53 20.05 -1.60
N ALA A 59 0.16 20.05 -2.88
CA ALA A 59 -0.68 21.07 -3.49
C ALA A 59 -2.16 21.02 -3.05
N LYS A 60 -2.59 19.96 -2.34
CA LYS A 60 -3.99 19.69 -1.97
C LYS A 60 -4.95 19.72 -3.16
N GLY A 61 -4.47 19.33 -4.33
CA GLY A 61 -5.21 19.35 -5.59
C GLY A 61 -5.70 17.97 -6.03
N HIS A 62 -6.44 17.94 -7.13
CA HIS A 62 -6.77 16.70 -7.83
C HIS A 62 -5.73 16.44 -8.93
N GLY A 63 -5.19 15.23 -8.96
CA GLY A 63 -4.25 14.78 -9.99
C GLY A 63 -4.78 13.55 -10.71
N VAL A 64 -4.57 13.49 -12.01
CA VAL A 64 -4.78 12.27 -12.81
C VAL A 64 -3.41 11.67 -13.06
N LEU A 65 -3.18 10.48 -12.55
CA LEU A 65 -1.91 9.79 -12.68
C LEU A 65 -2.12 8.48 -13.43
N GLU A 66 -1.38 8.28 -14.51
CA GLU A 66 -1.37 7.04 -15.26
C GLU A 66 -0.14 6.21 -14.90
N MET A 67 -0.33 4.91 -14.71
CA MET A 67 0.77 3.94 -14.68
C MET A 67 0.45 2.81 -15.67
N PRO A 68 1.44 2.09 -16.20
CA PRO A 68 1.26 0.85 -16.97
C PRO A 68 0.92 -0.37 -16.07
N SER A 69 0.05 -1.28 -16.51
CA SER A 69 -0.39 -2.43 -15.69
C SER A 69 0.76 -3.37 -15.31
N GLY A 70 0.69 -3.99 -14.13
CA GLY A 70 1.70 -4.98 -13.69
C GLY A 70 2.90 -4.42 -12.93
N THR A 71 3.04 -3.09 -12.81
CA THR A 71 4.20 -2.44 -12.17
C THR A 71 4.00 -2.10 -10.70
N GLY A 72 3.16 -2.85 -9.97
CA GLY A 72 3.04 -2.67 -8.50
C GLY A 72 2.43 -1.33 -8.04
N LYS A 73 1.63 -0.66 -8.88
CA LYS A 73 0.97 0.64 -8.60
C LYS A 73 0.36 0.74 -7.21
N THR A 74 -0.36 -0.31 -6.80
CA THR A 74 -1.09 -0.36 -5.54
C THR A 74 -0.14 -0.23 -4.37
N VAL A 75 0.97 -0.97 -4.39
CA VAL A 75 1.96 -0.94 -3.31
C VAL A 75 2.65 0.42 -3.27
N THR A 76 3.08 0.94 -4.42
CA THR A 76 3.70 2.28 -4.53
C THR A 76 2.79 3.38 -3.97
N LEU A 77 1.50 3.35 -4.34
CA LEU A 77 0.49 4.28 -3.85
C LEU A 77 0.29 4.16 -2.33
N LEU A 78 0.11 2.94 -1.82
CA LEU A 78 -0.13 2.70 -0.39
C LEU A 78 1.09 3.10 0.46
N SER A 79 2.30 2.72 0.04
CA SER A 79 3.56 3.07 0.71
C SER A 79 3.72 4.57 0.87
N LEU A 80 3.52 5.34 -0.21
CA LEU A 80 3.66 6.79 -0.14
C LEU A 80 2.62 7.42 0.78
N ILE A 81 1.35 7.02 0.66
CA ILE A 81 0.26 7.63 1.44
C ILE A 81 0.45 7.35 2.94
N LEU A 82 0.90 6.15 3.31
CA LEU A 82 1.13 5.81 4.72
C LEU A 82 2.32 6.58 5.30
N ALA A 83 3.41 6.69 4.55
CA ALA A 83 4.54 7.55 4.94
C ALA A 83 4.08 9.01 5.11
N TYR A 84 3.27 9.51 4.17
CA TYR A 84 2.75 10.88 4.20
C TYR A 84 1.83 11.13 5.39
N GLN A 85 0.92 10.19 5.70
CA GLN A 85 0.06 10.27 6.88
C GLN A 85 0.87 10.30 8.18
N LYS A 86 1.94 9.51 8.26
CA LYS A 86 2.83 9.49 9.43
C LYS A 86 3.60 10.80 9.60
N ALA A 87 4.11 11.38 8.50
CA ALA A 87 4.82 12.64 8.52
C ALA A 87 3.89 13.83 8.81
N ASN A 88 2.66 13.79 8.29
CA ASN A 88 1.71 14.91 8.34
C ASN A 88 0.32 14.46 8.84
N PRO A 89 0.18 14.02 10.11
CA PRO A 89 -1.10 13.52 10.64
C PRO A 89 -2.20 14.59 10.69
N ALA A 90 -1.80 15.88 10.76
CA ALA A 90 -2.73 17.01 10.74
C ALA A 90 -3.35 17.27 9.35
N MET A 91 -2.71 16.82 8.27
CA MET A 91 -3.13 17.09 6.89
C MET A 91 -4.03 15.99 6.35
N ILE A 92 -3.65 14.72 6.56
CA ILE A 92 -4.38 13.56 6.05
C ILE A 92 -4.60 12.58 7.19
N SER A 93 -5.87 12.35 7.53
CA SER A 93 -6.27 11.41 8.58
C SER A 93 -6.90 10.12 8.05
N LYS A 94 -7.37 10.11 6.80
CA LYS A 94 -8.10 8.98 6.21
C LYS A 94 -7.76 8.82 4.73
N LEU A 95 -7.56 7.58 4.31
CA LEU A 95 -7.44 7.18 2.91
C LEU A 95 -8.72 6.46 2.48
N LEU A 96 -9.33 6.94 1.39
CA LEU A 96 -10.41 6.24 0.70
C LEU A 96 -9.87 5.65 -0.59
N TYR A 97 -9.79 4.32 -0.67
CA TYR A 97 -9.40 3.59 -1.87
C TYR A 97 -10.63 2.98 -2.54
N CYS A 98 -10.84 3.32 -3.81
CA CYS A 98 -11.96 2.81 -4.60
C CYS A 98 -11.43 1.97 -5.76
N SER A 99 -12.01 0.78 -5.93
CA SER A 99 -11.65 -0.14 -7.00
C SER A 99 -12.94 -0.70 -7.63
N ARG A 100 -12.81 -1.19 -8.88
CA ARG A 100 -13.95 -1.61 -9.70
C ARG A 100 -14.45 -3.01 -9.33
N THR A 101 -13.55 -3.91 -8.95
CA THR A 101 -13.86 -5.34 -8.77
C THR A 101 -13.49 -5.83 -7.38
N LEU A 102 -14.20 -6.85 -6.89
CA LEU A 102 -13.90 -7.44 -5.58
C LEU A 102 -12.48 -8.04 -5.50
N PRO A 103 -11.98 -8.79 -6.51
CA PRO A 103 -10.62 -9.35 -6.45
C PRO A 103 -9.53 -8.28 -6.38
N GLU A 104 -9.74 -7.11 -6.98
CA GLU A 104 -8.82 -5.97 -6.83
C GLU A 104 -8.79 -5.46 -5.38
N ILE A 105 -9.96 -5.31 -4.74
CA ILE A 105 -10.06 -4.89 -3.34
C ILE A 105 -9.37 -5.91 -2.42
N GLU A 106 -9.63 -7.21 -2.62
CA GLU A 106 -8.99 -8.28 -1.83
C GLU A 106 -7.46 -8.22 -1.94
N LYS A 107 -6.93 -7.99 -3.14
CA LYS A 107 -5.49 -7.78 -3.36
C LYS A 107 -4.97 -6.56 -2.61
N VAL A 108 -5.69 -5.43 -2.65
CA VAL A 108 -5.28 -4.19 -1.95
C VAL A 108 -5.19 -4.41 -0.44
N VAL A 109 -6.16 -5.11 0.14
CA VAL A 109 -6.17 -5.43 1.57
C VAL A 109 -5.00 -6.33 1.94
N GLU A 110 -4.67 -7.31 1.10
CA GLU A 110 -3.52 -8.19 1.30
C GLU A 110 -2.19 -7.42 1.22
N GLU A 111 -2.01 -6.55 0.22
CA GLU A 111 -0.82 -5.71 0.13
C GLU A 111 -0.70 -4.73 1.30
N LEU A 112 -1.83 -4.17 1.77
CA LEU A 112 -1.84 -3.31 2.96
C LEU A 112 -1.36 -4.07 4.20
N ARG A 113 -1.79 -5.32 4.40
CA ARG A 113 -1.34 -6.15 5.53
C ARG A 113 0.16 -6.39 5.49
N ARG A 114 0.69 -6.81 4.33
CA ARG A 114 2.12 -7.05 4.15
C ARG A 114 2.95 -5.81 4.45
N LEU A 115 2.45 -4.66 4.01
CA LEU A 115 3.11 -3.38 4.24
C LEU A 115 3.06 -2.99 5.72
N LEU A 116 1.94 -3.17 6.42
CA LEU A 116 1.86 -2.93 7.87
C LEU A 116 2.80 -3.86 8.66
N GLU A 117 2.90 -5.13 8.29
CA GLU A 117 3.86 -6.07 8.89
C GLU A 117 5.30 -5.69 8.63
N HIS A 118 5.61 -5.16 7.43
CA HIS A 118 6.92 -4.61 7.10
C HIS A 118 7.24 -3.39 7.97
N TYR A 119 6.30 -2.44 8.06
CA TYR A 119 6.45 -1.26 8.93
C TYR A 119 6.67 -1.62 10.40
N LYS A 120 5.94 -2.62 10.91
CA LYS A 120 6.09 -3.10 12.29
C LYS A 120 7.46 -3.71 12.55
N ARG A 121 8.01 -4.43 11.57
CA ARG A 121 9.36 -5.01 11.64
C ARG A 121 10.45 -3.93 11.65
N GLU A 122 10.31 -2.93 10.78
CA GLU A 122 11.31 -1.86 10.62
C GLU A 122 11.27 -0.84 11.77
N THR A 123 10.08 -0.42 12.19
CA THR A 123 9.93 0.66 13.18
C THR A 123 9.78 0.13 14.62
N GLY A 124 9.44 -1.14 14.81
CA GLY A 124 9.14 -1.73 16.13
C GLY A 124 7.83 -1.26 16.77
N GLU A 125 7.13 -0.32 16.15
CA GLU A 125 5.87 0.27 16.62
C GLU A 125 4.71 -0.06 15.68
N ASP A 126 3.50 -0.17 16.25
CA ASP A 126 2.27 -0.26 15.48
C ASP A 126 1.82 1.14 15.05
N MET A 127 1.46 1.28 13.77
CA MET A 127 0.98 2.55 13.22
C MET A 127 -0.42 2.91 13.75
N GLY A 128 -1.13 1.98 14.41
CA GLY A 128 -2.48 2.20 14.94
C GLY A 128 -3.53 2.38 13.83
N LEU A 129 -3.23 1.91 12.62
CA LEU A 129 -4.05 2.11 11.43
C LEU A 129 -5.13 1.03 11.32
N LEU A 130 -6.40 1.45 11.23
CA LEU A 130 -7.52 0.54 11.00
C LEU A 130 -7.83 0.45 9.49
N GLY A 131 -7.55 -0.70 8.89
CA GLY A 131 -7.96 -1.02 7.52
C GLY A 131 -9.39 -1.55 7.48
N LEU A 132 -10.31 -0.83 6.82
CA LEU A 132 -11.70 -1.27 6.61
C LEU A 132 -11.94 -1.60 5.13
N CYS A 133 -12.42 -2.82 4.87
CA CYS A 133 -12.85 -3.25 3.55
C CYS A 133 -14.39 -3.28 3.49
N LEU A 134 -14.97 -2.45 2.63
CA LEU A 134 -16.41 -2.39 2.40
C LEU A 134 -16.76 -3.04 1.07
N THR A 135 -17.68 -4.00 1.11
CA THR A 135 -18.17 -4.70 -0.08
C THR A 135 -19.68 -4.86 -0.03
N SER A 136 -20.27 -5.47 -1.06
CA SER A 136 -21.72 -5.62 -1.14
C SER A 136 -22.29 -6.52 -0.03
N ARG A 137 -23.57 -6.37 0.28
CA ARG A 137 -24.29 -7.23 1.25
C ARG A 137 -24.16 -8.72 0.94
N LYS A 138 -24.04 -9.11 -0.34
CA LYS A 138 -23.86 -10.51 -0.74
C LYS A 138 -22.57 -11.13 -0.18
N ASN A 139 -21.58 -10.31 0.15
CA ASN A 139 -20.26 -10.72 0.62
C ASN A 139 -20.09 -10.56 2.14
N LEU A 140 -20.86 -9.69 2.79
CA LEU A 140 -20.76 -9.40 4.24
C LEU A 140 -21.94 -9.92 5.07
N CYS A 141 -22.96 -10.53 4.45
CA CYS A 141 -24.12 -11.02 5.18
C CYS A 141 -23.79 -12.29 5.98
N ILE A 142 -23.94 -12.22 7.30
CA ILE A 142 -23.73 -13.35 8.23
C ILE A 142 -24.97 -14.23 8.42
N HIS A 143 -26.15 -13.75 8.02
CA HIS A 143 -27.41 -14.41 8.33
C HIS A 143 -27.57 -15.69 7.47
N PRO A 144 -27.69 -16.89 8.09
CA PRO A 144 -27.57 -18.16 7.37
C PRO A 144 -28.70 -18.41 6.36
N GLN A 145 -29.88 -17.83 6.57
CA GLN A 145 -30.97 -17.92 5.60
C GLN A 145 -30.67 -17.05 4.35
N LEU A 146 -30.02 -15.90 4.52
CA LEU A 146 -29.74 -14.94 3.44
C LEU A 146 -28.48 -15.30 2.65
N TRP A 147 -27.50 -15.93 3.30
CA TRP A 147 -26.30 -16.47 2.65
C TRP A 147 -26.62 -17.44 1.51
N LYS A 148 -27.65 -18.28 1.68
CA LYS A 148 -28.12 -19.24 0.66
C LYS A 148 -28.65 -18.58 -0.62
N PHE A 149 -29.01 -17.29 -0.56
CA PHE A 149 -29.51 -16.54 -1.72
C PHE A 149 -28.39 -15.86 -2.52
N ARG A 150 -27.12 -16.04 -2.16
CA ARG A 150 -25.96 -15.39 -2.83
C ARG A 150 -25.95 -15.59 -4.35
N ASN A 151 -26.38 -16.75 -4.82
CA ASN A 151 -26.41 -17.13 -6.22
C ASN A 151 -27.80 -17.09 -6.87
N ARG A 152 -28.85 -16.63 -6.16
CA ARG A 152 -30.14 -16.45 -6.84
C ARG A 152 -30.06 -15.17 -7.69
N PRO A 153 -30.36 -15.23 -9.00
CA PRO A 153 -30.45 -14.03 -9.81
C PRO A 153 -31.47 -13.10 -9.16
N THR A 154 -31.07 -11.85 -8.99
CA THR A 154 -31.94 -10.80 -8.48
C THR A 154 -33.13 -10.68 -9.43
N SER A 155 -34.34 -10.37 -8.95
CA SER A 155 -35.57 -10.27 -9.77
C SER A 155 -35.49 -9.27 -10.95
N ARG A 156 -34.40 -8.51 -11.07
CA ARG A 156 -34.07 -7.69 -12.24
C ARG A 156 -33.46 -8.48 -13.41
N GLU A 157 -32.77 -9.59 -13.16
CA GLU A 157 -32.21 -10.51 -14.16
C GLU A 157 -33.21 -11.59 -14.60
N ALA A 158 -34.31 -11.77 -13.87
CA ALA A 158 -35.39 -12.70 -14.22
C ALA A 158 -36.31 -12.19 -15.35
N ARG A 159 -36.02 -11.03 -15.95
CA ARG A 159 -36.68 -10.58 -17.19
C ARG A 159 -35.96 -11.13 -18.42
N GLY A 160 -36.01 -12.45 -18.58
CA GLY A 160 -36.00 -13.09 -19.91
C GLY A 160 -37.30 -12.74 -20.66
N PRO A 161 -37.38 -12.99 -21.98
CA PRO A 161 -38.32 -12.33 -22.88
C PRO A 161 -39.77 -12.49 -22.41
N LEU A 162 -40.48 -11.36 -22.35
CA LEU A 162 -41.91 -11.28 -22.10
C LEU A 162 -42.61 -12.23 -23.08
N LEU A 163 -43.16 -13.34 -22.59
CA LEU A 163 -44.09 -14.15 -23.37
C LEU A 163 -45.32 -13.27 -23.66
N ASP A 164 -45.45 -12.85 -24.91
CA ASP A 164 -46.62 -12.20 -25.47
C ASP A 164 -47.76 -13.21 -25.52
N THR A 165 -48.53 -13.32 -24.43
CA THR A 165 -49.86 -13.91 -24.45
C THR A 165 -50.88 -12.80 -24.66
N ARG A 166 -50.97 -12.31 -25.89
CA ARG A 166 -52.23 -11.83 -26.46
C ARG A 166 -52.63 -12.73 -27.62
N ARG A 167 -53.50 -13.70 -27.34
CA ARG A 167 -54.58 -14.17 -28.21
C ARG A 167 -55.57 -14.98 -27.38
#